data_AF-A0A5M3IVC4-F1
#
_entry.id   AF-A0A5M3IVC4-F1
#
_cell.length_a   1.000
_cell.length_b   1.000
_cell.length_c   1.000
_cell.angle_alpha   90.00
_cell.angle_beta   90.00
_cell.angle_gamma   90.00
#
_symmetry.space_group_name_H-M   'P 1'
#
loop_
_entity.id
_entity.type
_entity.pdbx_description
1 polymer ?
#
loop_
_entity_poly.entity_id
_entity_poly.type
_entity_poly.pdbx_seq_one_letter_code
_entity_poly.pdbx_strand_id
1 'polypeptide(L)'
;MIFKAGDKVEFIYRNKKSVGVINRVYPEKQAVKVIVNGCLNVSFPDKAIAKVEEPELVVVSKLVGNFLENHSKEDGHTLHDLLCDLLTSRDSLDENVYDWIMENNNENGELLARAWLDGYEVEKEPLYYVQLITIFLGYLNERNDGRRSLSDSVQNDIFKTQFTEAEIKEMDERYWQFAVLVEEVEGEEE
;
A
#
# COMPACT_ATOMS: atom_id res chain seq x y z
N MET A 1 -28.12 4.93 -13.67
CA MET A 1 -26.76 5.22 -14.18
C MET A 1 -25.78 5.02 -13.03
N ILE A 2 -24.75 4.19 -13.22
CA ILE A 2 -23.81 3.75 -12.16
C ILE A 2 -22.54 4.60 -12.05
N PHE A 3 -22.37 5.55 -12.98
CA PHE A 3 -21.18 6.39 -13.10
C PHE A 3 -21.31 7.71 -12.32
N LYS A 4 -20.19 8.19 -11.79
CA LYS A 4 -20.03 9.46 -11.07
C LYS A 4 -18.90 10.30 -11.70
N ALA A 5 -18.93 11.61 -11.50
CA ALA A 5 -17.80 12.45 -11.87
C ALA A 5 -16.55 12.03 -11.06
N GLY A 6 -15.40 11.94 -11.73
CA GLY A 6 -14.16 11.42 -11.16
C GLY A 6 -13.87 9.95 -11.48
N ASP A 7 -14.88 9.15 -11.86
CA ASP A 7 -14.65 7.75 -12.24
C ASP A 7 -13.68 7.67 -13.46
N LYS A 8 -12.66 6.81 -13.35
CA LYS A 8 -11.86 6.38 -14.50
C LYS A 8 -12.66 5.37 -15.32
N VAL A 9 -12.73 5.59 -16.62
CA VAL A 9 -13.47 4.72 -17.55
C VAL A 9 -12.65 4.38 -18.78
N GLU A 10 -12.87 3.17 -19.30
CA GLU A 10 -12.31 2.69 -20.55
C GLU A 10 -13.36 2.65 -21.66
N PHE A 11 -12.93 2.94 -22.88
CA PHE A 11 -13.78 2.99 -24.07
C PHE A 11 -12.95 2.86 -25.34
N ILE A 12 -13.62 2.55 -26.45
CA ILE A 12 -13.00 2.59 -27.78
C ILE A 12 -13.14 4.00 -28.35
N TYR A 13 -12.02 4.64 -28.62
CA TYR A 13 -11.96 5.93 -29.29
C TYR A 13 -10.98 5.88 -30.45
N ARG A 14 -11.43 6.28 -31.65
CA ARG A 14 -10.64 6.22 -32.89
C ARG A 14 -9.99 4.84 -33.11
N ASN A 15 -10.78 3.78 -32.92
CA ASN A 15 -10.37 2.38 -33.05
C ASN A 15 -9.23 1.94 -32.11
N LYS A 16 -9.04 2.63 -30.97
CA LYS A 16 -8.09 2.24 -29.92
C LYS A 16 -8.78 2.22 -28.56
N LYS A 17 -8.42 1.24 -27.71
CA LYS A 17 -8.76 1.28 -26.29
C LYS A 17 -8.12 2.54 -25.68
N SER A 18 -8.93 3.32 -25.00
CA SER A 18 -8.55 4.60 -24.40
C SER A 18 -9.11 4.66 -22.98
N VAL A 19 -8.41 5.39 -22.11
CA VAL A 19 -8.85 5.67 -20.74
C VAL A 19 -9.10 7.16 -20.60
N GLY A 20 -10.08 7.52 -19.79
CA GLY A 20 -10.38 8.91 -19.47
C GLY A 20 -11.09 9.03 -18.13
N VAL A 21 -11.29 10.27 -17.70
CA VAL A 21 -11.95 10.57 -16.42
C VAL A 21 -13.29 11.23 -16.70
N ILE A 22 -14.35 10.76 -16.04
CA ILE A 22 -15.67 11.37 -16.17
C ILE A 22 -15.64 12.78 -15.56
N ASN A 23 -15.91 13.78 -16.38
CA ASN A 23 -16.08 15.16 -15.95
C ASN A 23 -17.52 15.44 -15.53
N ARG A 24 -18.50 14.95 -16.31
CA ARG A 24 -19.93 15.14 -16.01
C ARG A 24 -20.78 13.94 -16.42
N VAL A 25 -21.88 13.77 -15.70
CA VAL A 25 -22.85 12.68 -15.85
C VAL A 25 -24.21 13.30 -16.21
N TYR A 26 -24.89 12.79 -17.24
CA TYR A 26 -26.22 13.25 -17.68
C TYR A 26 -27.25 12.12 -17.61
N PRO A 27 -27.85 11.85 -16.44
CA PRO A 27 -28.74 10.71 -16.24
C PRO A 27 -29.92 10.66 -17.21
N GLU A 28 -30.54 11.81 -17.49
CA GLU A 28 -31.68 11.92 -18.41
C GLU A 28 -31.35 11.52 -19.84
N LYS A 29 -30.09 11.71 -20.25
CA LYS A 29 -29.61 11.42 -21.61
C LYS A 29 -28.90 10.08 -21.72
N GLN A 30 -28.75 9.34 -20.61
CA GLN A 30 -27.94 8.12 -20.51
C GLN A 30 -26.53 8.33 -21.13
N ALA A 31 -25.90 9.46 -20.79
CA ALA A 31 -24.63 9.86 -21.39
C ALA A 31 -23.68 10.49 -20.36
N VAL A 32 -22.39 10.34 -20.59
CA VAL A 32 -21.32 10.93 -19.79
C VAL A 32 -20.40 11.77 -20.66
N LYS A 33 -19.75 12.77 -20.05
CA LYS A 33 -18.71 13.59 -20.68
C LYS A 33 -17.38 13.21 -20.03
N VAL A 34 -16.47 12.68 -20.84
CA VAL A 34 -15.20 12.13 -20.42
C VAL A 34 -14.07 13.05 -20.91
N ILE A 35 -13.12 13.34 -20.03
CA ILE A 35 -11.86 14.00 -20.39
C ILE A 35 -10.88 12.93 -20.86
N VAL A 36 -10.43 13.04 -22.10
CA VAL A 36 -9.48 12.16 -22.78
C VAL A 36 -8.19 12.94 -23.02
N ASN A 37 -7.04 12.31 -22.80
CA ASN A 37 -5.72 12.93 -22.96
C ASN A 37 -5.55 14.26 -22.18
N GLY A 38 -6.15 14.36 -20.99
CA GLY A 38 -6.02 15.50 -20.09
C GLY A 38 -6.78 16.78 -20.48
N CYS A 39 -7.26 16.92 -21.72
CA CYS A 39 -7.90 18.17 -22.15
C CYS A 39 -9.14 18.00 -23.06
N LEU A 40 -9.27 16.89 -23.78
CA LEU A 40 -10.34 16.71 -24.75
C LEU A 40 -11.61 16.20 -24.08
N ASN A 41 -12.71 16.94 -24.20
CA ASN A 41 -13.99 16.48 -23.69
C ASN A 41 -14.79 15.76 -24.79
N VAL A 42 -15.09 14.49 -24.58
CA VAL A 42 -15.86 13.65 -25.51
C VAL A 42 -17.10 13.11 -24.79
N SER A 43 -18.25 13.10 -25.48
CA SER A 43 -19.49 12.55 -24.94
C SER A 43 -19.67 11.10 -25.38
N PHE A 44 -19.97 10.22 -24.44
CA PHE A 44 -20.26 8.81 -24.68
C PHE A 44 -21.62 8.41 -24.10
N PRO A 45 -22.39 7.54 -24.77
CA PRO A 45 -23.46 6.80 -24.12
C PRO A 45 -22.90 6.02 -22.92
N ASP A 46 -23.66 5.92 -21.83
CA ASP A 46 -23.24 5.16 -20.64
C ASP A 46 -22.98 3.68 -20.93
N LYS A 47 -23.68 3.10 -21.91
CA LYS A 47 -23.47 1.72 -22.40
C LYS A 47 -22.23 1.51 -23.26
N ALA A 48 -21.54 2.58 -23.66
CA ALA A 48 -20.36 2.51 -24.53
C ALA A 48 -19.03 2.66 -23.76
N ILE A 49 -19.11 2.73 -22.43
CA ILE A 49 -17.97 2.88 -21.52
C ILE A 49 -18.06 1.82 -20.43
N ALA A 50 -16.93 1.45 -19.85
CA ALA A 50 -16.86 0.60 -18.65
C ALA A 50 -15.99 1.29 -17.60
N LYS A 51 -16.21 0.99 -16.31
CA LYS A 51 -15.25 1.42 -15.27
C LYS A 51 -13.94 0.71 -15.51
N VAL A 52 -12.83 1.43 -15.33
CA VAL A 52 -11.52 0.79 -15.28
C VAL A 52 -11.49 -0.06 -14.01
N GLU A 53 -11.30 -1.36 -14.17
CA GLU A 53 -10.90 -2.21 -13.06
C GLU A 53 -9.45 -1.85 -12.73
N GLU A 54 -9.22 -1.30 -11.54
CA GLU A 54 -7.87 -1.15 -11.03
C GLU A 54 -7.34 -2.55 -10.72
N PRO A 55 -6.11 -2.88 -11.13
CA PRO A 55 -5.54 -4.19 -10.85
C PRO A 55 -5.51 -4.40 -9.33
N GLU A 56 -5.90 -5.60 -8.89
CA GLU A 56 -5.68 -6.00 -7.51
C GLU A 56 -4.17 -6.01 -7.27
N LEU A 57 -3.72 -5.04 -6.47
CA LEU A 57 -2.32 -4.90 -6.09
C LEU A 57 -1.94 -6.06 -5.18
N VAL A 58 -0.75 -6.60 -5.41
CA VAL A 58 -0.20 -7.60 -4.50
C VAL A 58 0.34 -6.91 -3.25
N VAL A 59 0.15 -7.54 -2.10
CA VAL A 59 0.78 -7.11 -0.86
C VAL A 59 2.16 -7.76 -0.79
N VAL A 60 3.20 -6.94 -0.62
CA VAL A 60 4.58 -7.40 -0.48
C VAL A 60 5.14 -6.97 0.87
N SER A 61 6.11 -7.70 1.39
CA SER A 61 6.77 -7.31 2.65
C SER A 61 7.49 -5.97 2.52
N LYS A 62 7.75 -5.30 3.64
CA LYS A 62 8.53 -4.04 3.70
C LYS A 62 9.92 -4.17 3.07
N LEU A 63 10.56 -5.33 3.22
CA LEU A 63 11.83 -5.65 2.60
C LEU A 63 11.73 -5.58 1.07
N VAL A 64 10.73 -6.24 0.49
CA VAL A 64 10.52 -6.27 -0.97
C VAL A 64 10.04 -4.91 -1.49
N GLY A 65 9.18 -4.22 -0.72
CA GLY A 65 8.74 -2.86 -1.04
C GLY A 65 9.91 -1.88 -1.13
N ASN A 66 10.79 -1.87 -0.13
CA ASN A 66 12.00 -1.04 -0.13
C ASN A 66 12.94 -1.40 -1.29
N PHE A 67 13.06 -2.69 -1.61
CA PHE A 67 13.86 -3.14 -2.74
C PHE A 67 13.33 -2.60 -4.07
N LEU A 68 12.01 -2.70 -4.31
CA LEU A 68 11.34 -2.25 -5.53
C LEU A 68 11.37 -0.71 -5.67
N GLU A 69 11.28 0.03 -4.57
CA GLU A 69 11.46 1.49 -4.58
C GLU A 69 12.89 1.89 -4.98
N ASN A 70 13.90 1.17 -4.50
CA ASN A 70 15.31 1.47 -4.83
C ASN A 70 15.73 0.96 -6.21
N HIS A 71 14.99 0.01 -6.78
CA HIS A 71 15.18 -0.51 -8.14
C HIS A 71 14.05 -0.03 -9.03
N SER A 72 13.67 1.24 -8.92
CA SER A 72 12.45 1.75 -9.55
C SER A 72 12.59 1.86 -11.08
N LYS A 73 11.44 1.82 -11.77
CA LYS A 73 11.34 2.21 -13.18
C LYS A 73 11.74 3.67 -13.41
N GLU A 74 11.65 4.53 -12.39
CA GLU A 74 11.97 5.96 -12.49
C GLU A 74 13.49 6.19 -12.67
N ASP A 75 14.31 5.27 -12.13
CA ASP A 75 15.76 5.25 -12.31
C ASP A 75 16.21 4.55 -13.60
N GLY A 76 15.26 4.11 -14.43
CA GLY A 76 15.51 3.47 -15.72
C GLY A 76 15.74 1.97 -15.65
N HIS A 77 15.60 1.35 -14.47
CA HIS A 77 15.66 -0.10 -14.33
C HIS A 77 14.45 -0.77 -14.98
N THR A 78 14.72 -1.89 -15.64
CA THR A 78 13.71 -2.73 -16.28
C THR A 78 13.59 -4.06 -15.55
N LEU A 79 12.48 -4.78 -15.79
CA LEU A 79 12.33 -6.15 -15.31
C LEU A 79 13.46 -7.06 -15.83
N HIS A 80 14.03 -6.75 -17.00
CA HIS A 80 15.16 -7.50 -17.53
C HIS A 80 16.42 -7.32 -16.69
N ASP A 81 16.70 -6.10 -16.22
CA ASP A 81 17.87 -5.82 -15.37
C ASP A 81 17.75 -6.60 -14.07
N LEU A 82 16.57 -6.57 -13.44
CA LEU A 82 16.26 -7.34 -12.23
C LEU A 82 16.46 -8.85 -12.42
N LEU A 83 15.97 -9.41 -13.54
CA LEU A 83 16.16 -10.82 -13.85
C LEU A 83 17.62 -11.16 -14.12
N CYS A 84 18.37 -10.26 -14.75
CA CYS A 84 19.81 -10.43 -14.94
C CYS A 84 20.56 -10.44 -13.61
N ASP A 85 20.22 -9.54 -12.68
CA ASP A 85 20.83 -9.51 -11.34
C ASP A 85 20.54 -10.82 -10.59
N LEU A 86 19.29 -11.28 -10.62
CA LEU A 86 18.89 -12.56 -10.00
C LEU A 86 19.66 -13.78 -10.56
N LEU A 87 19.94 -13.79 -11.87
CA LEU A 87 20.62 -14.91 -12.54
C LEU A 87 22.15 -14.82 -12.49
N THR A 88 22.72 -13.64 -12.27
CA THR A 88 24.16 -13.41 -12.33
C THR A 88 24.87 -13.98 -11.11
N SER A 89 24.42 -13.61 -9.91
CA SER A 89 24.92 -14.17 -8.66
C SER A 89 24.01 -13.81 -7.49
N ARG A 90 24.07 -14.58 -6.40
CA ARG A 90 23.35 -14.25 -5.15
C ARG A 90 23.76 -12.88 -4.59
N ASP A 91 25.02 -12.50 -4.78
CA ASP A 91 25.59 -11.23 -4.30
C ASP A 91 25.17 -10.02 -5.15
N SER A 92 24.47 -10.25 -6.27
CA SER A 92 23.97 -9.18 -7.14
C SER A 92 22.69 -8.53 -6.62
N LEU A 93 22.06 -9.13 -5.61
CA LEU A 93 20.88 -8.60 -4.92
C LEU A 93 21.14 -8.57 -3.41
N ASP A 94 20.30 -7.84 -2.67
CA ASP A 94 20.27 -8.01 -1.21
C ASP A 94 19.98 -9.49 -0.89
N GLU A 95 20.78 -10.07 0.00
CA GLU A 95 20.72 -11.50 0.32
C GLU A 95 19.32 -11.92 0.77
N ASN A 96 18.64 -11.08 1.56
CA ASN A 96 17.30 -11.40 2.07
C ASN A 96 16.24 -11.28 0.97
N VAL A 97 16.42 -10.37 0.00
CA VAL A 97 15.56 -10.28 -1.18
C VAL A 97 15.75 -11.52 -2.06
N TYR A 98 16.99 -11.90 -2.32
CA TYR A 98 17.31 -13.09 -3.11
C TYR A 98 16.71 -14.35 -2.49
N ASP A 99 16.93 -14.55 -1.19
CA ASP A 99 16.42 -15.71 -0.46
C ASP A 99 14.89 -15.72 -0.49
N TRP A 100 14.25 -14.58 -0.23
CA TRP A 100 12.79 -14.46 -0.35
C TRP A 100 12.28 -14.83 -1.75
N ILE A 101 12.93 -14.37 -2.83
CA ILE A 101 12.52 -14.71 -4.20
C ILE A 101 12.63 -16.22 -4.47
N MET A 102 13.69 -16.85 -3.97
CA MET A 102 13.97 -18.29 -4.17
C MET A 102 13.18 -19.21 -3.23
N GLU A 103 12.61 -18.66 -2.17
CA GLU A 103 11.71 -19.37 -1.26
C GLU A 103 10.35 -19.70 -1.90
N ASN A 104 9.55 -20.48 -1.17
CA ASN A 104 8.17 -20.82 -1.52
C ASN A 104 7.96 -21.34 -2.96
N ASN A 105 8.79 -22.31 -3.38
CA ASN A 105 8.70 -22.96 -4.69
C ASN A 105 8.68 -21.98 -5.89
N ASN A 106 9.31 -20.81 -5.77
CA ASN A 106 9.36 -19.72 -6.77
C ASN A 106 8.05 -18.95 -6.97
N GLU A 107 7.01 -19.15 -6.14
CA GLU A 107 5.78 -18.34 -6.19
C GLU A 107 6.06 -16.86 -5.89
N ASN A 108 7.08 -16.59 -5.08
CA ASN A 108 7.52 -15.23 -4.76
C ASN A 108 8.07 -14.49 -6.00
N GLY A 109 8.58 -15.22 -6.99
CA GLY A 109 8.94 -14.65 -8.30
C GLY A 109 7.73 -14.13 -9.07
N GLU A 110 6.58 -14.81 -8.99
CA GLU A 110 5.33 -14.32 -9.61
C GLU A 110 4.80 -13.08 -8.87
N LEU A 111 4.86 -13.07 -7.53
CA LEU A 111 4.49 -11.90 -6.73
C LEU A 111 5.37 -10.70 -7.06
N LEU A 112 6.68 -10.88 -7.18
CA LEU A 112 7.61 -9.82 -7.58
C LEU A 112 7.30 -9.28 -8.97
N ALA A 113 7.01 -10.16 -9.94
CA ALA A 113 6.65 -9.76 -11.30
C ALA A 113 5.33 -8.96 -11.33
N ARG A 114 4.31 -9.39 -10.58
CA ARG A 114 3.06 -8.64 -10.43
C ARG A 114 3.27 -7.29 -9.76
N ALA A 115 4.01 -7.25 -8.66
CA ALA A 115 4.38 -6.01 -7.97
C ALA A 115 5.06 -5.02 -8.92
N TRP A 116 5.99 -5.51 -9.75
CA TRP A 116 6.71 -4.71 -10.73
C TRP A 116 5.80 -4.18 -11.85
N LEU A 117 4.88 -5.01 -12.38
CA LEU A 117 4.07 -4.68 -13.55
C LEU A 117 2.82 -3.87 -13.20
N ASP A 118 2.10 -4.33 -12.19
CA ASP A 118 0.77 -3.85 -11.82
C ASP A 118 0.81 -2.83 -10.67
N GLY A 119 1.92 -2.78 -9.93
CA GLY A 119 2.08 -2.06 -8.67
C GLY A 119 1.89 -2.96 -7.45
N TYR A 120 2.17 -2.44 -6.27
CA TYR A 120 2.07 -3.18 -5.01
C TYR A 120 1.65 -2.28 -3.84
N GLU A 121 1.14 -2.92 -2.80
CA GLU A 121 1.02 -2.35 -1.46
C GLU A 121 2.08 -2.98 -0.55
N VAL A 122 2.64 -2.19 0.35
CA VAL A 122 3.57 -2.71 1.36
C VAL A 122 2.77 -3.19 2.55
N GLU A 123 3.03 -4.41 2.99
CA GLU A 123 2.50 -4.98 4.22
C GLU A 123 2.77 -4.03 5.38
N LYS A 124 1.70 -3.60 6.05
CA LYS A 124 1.80 -2.71 7.19
C LYS A 124 2.32 -3.50 8.38
N GLU A 125 3.43 -3.05 8.96
CA GLU A 125 3.98 -3.63 10.17
C GLU A 125 2.97 -3.51 11.32
N PRO A 126 2.61 -4.61 12.02
CA PRO A 126 1.64 -4.54 13.11
C PRO A 126 2.08 -3.57 14.20
N LEU A 127 1.13 -2.76 14.66
CA LEU A 127 1.33 -1.80 15.73
C LEU A 127 0.68 -2.28 17.02
N TYR A 128 1.34 -2.00 18.12
CA TYR A 128 0.90 -2.41 19.45
C TYR A 128 0.86 -1.23 20.41
N TYR A 129 -0.14 -1.23 21.27
CA TYR A 129 -0.11 -0.49 22.52
C TYR A 129 0.67 -1.28 23.57
N VAL A 130 1.36 -0.62 24.50
CA VAL A 130 1.98 -1.29 25.66
C VAL A 130 1.22 -0.88 26.92
N GLN A 131 0.41 -1.78 27.47
CA GLN A 131 -0.39 -1.50 28.67
C GLN A 131 0.31 -2.02 29.93
N LEU A 132 1.11 -1.17 30.57
CA LEU A 132 1.88 -1.56 31.76
C LEU A 132 1.01 -1.65 33.03
N ILE A 133 -0.14 -0.97 33.05
CA ILE A 133 -1.10 -1.01 34.15
C ILE A 133 -2.50 -1.19 33.56
N THR A 134 -3.30 -2.08 34.13
CA THR A 134 -4.68 -2.39 33.68
C THR A 134 -5.69 -1.31 34.09
N ILE A 135 -5.42 -0.05 33.71
CA ILE A 135 -6.30 1.12 33.85
C ILE A 135 -6.25 1.94 32.56
N PHE A 136 -7.23 2.83 32.35
CA PHE A 136 -7.34 3.68 31.15
C PHE A 136 -6.08 4.52 30.89
N LEU A 137 -5.40 5.01 31.93
CA LEU A 137 -4.16 5.80 31.83
C LEU A 137 -2.89 4.94 31.95
N GLY A 138 -2.98 3.64 31.66
CA GLY A 138 -1.90 2.68 31.87
C GLY A 138 -1.06 2.38 30.63
N TYR A 139 -1.26 3.10 29.53
CA TYR A 139 -0.56 2.89 28.26
C TYR A 139 0.74 3.68 28.22
N LEU A 140 1.78 3.05 27.69
CA LEU A 140 3.08 3.68 27.45
C LEU A 140 2.96 4.69 26.30
N ASN A 141 3.35 5.92 26.57
CA ASN A 141 3.44 6.99 25.56
C ASN A 141 4.88 7.49 25.50
N GLU A 142 5.37 7.74 24.29
CA GLU A 142 6.65 8.39 24.03
C GLU A 142 6.41 9.77 23.43
N ARG A 143 7.01 10.78 24.06
CA ARG A 143 6.96 12.16 23.57
C ARG A 143 8.07 12.39 22.55
N ASN A 144 7.89 13.37 21.66
CA ASN A 144 8.87 13.72 20.62
C ASN A 144 10.30 14.02 21.12
N ASP A 145 10.49 14.30 22.42
CA ASP A 145 11.81 14.49 23.04
C ASP A 145 12.38 13.22 23.69
N GLY A 146 11.79 12.04 23.40
CA GLY A 146 12.20 10.73 23.90
C GLY A 146 11.77 10.43 25.33
N ARG A 147 11.02 11.33 25.99
CA ARG A 147 10.52 11.09 27.35
C ARG A 147 9.30 10.18 27.30
N ARG A 148 9.30 9.18 28.18
CA ARG A 148 8.24 8.18 28.29
C ARG A 148 7.38 8.41 29.53
N SER A 149 6.07 8.24 29.39
CA SER A 149 5.09 8.40 30.46
C SER A 149 3.90 7.47 30.26
N LEU A 150 3.11 7.26 31.31
CA LEU A 150 1.84 6.54 31.20
C LEU A 150 0.68 7.52 31.01
N SER A 151 -0.19 7.23 30.04
CA SER A 151 -1.43 7.96 29.77
C SER A 151 -2.44 7.04 29.07
N ASP A 152 -3.50 7.62 28.53
CA ASP A 152 -4.39 7.01 27.55
C ASP A 152 -3.66 6.62 26.25
N SER A 153 -4.29 5.74 25.47
CA SER A 153 -3.80 5.20 24.20
C SER A 153 -3.91 6.19 23.02
N VAL A 154 -4.33 7.43 23.26
CA VAL A 154 -4.63 8.40 22.20
C VAL A 154 -3.34 8.97 21.58
N GLN A 155 -3.11 8.64 20.32
CA GLN A 155 -2.02 9.21 19.53
C GLN A 155 -2.30 10.65 19.11
N ASN A 156 -1.28 11.51 19.16
CA ASN A 156 -1.34 12.89 18.67
C ASN A 156 0.05 13.40 18.26
N ASP A 157 0.13 14.64 17.76
CA ASP A 157 1.38 15.25 17.28
C ASP A 157 2.51 15.33 18.32
N ILE A 158 2.19 15.19 19.61
CA ILE A 158 3.15 15.28 20.72
C ILE A 158 3.51 13.89 21.25
N PHE A 159 2.55 12.97 21.25
CA PHE A 159 2.65 11.65 21.88
C PHE A 159 2.41 10.53 20.88
N LYS A 160 3.42 9.69 20.72
CA LYS A 160 3.32 8.38 20.08
C LYS A 160 2.85 7.35 21.11
N THR A 161 1.82 6.57 20.76
CA THR A 161 1.22 5.55 21.65
C THR A 161 1.24 4.15 21.04
N GLN A 162 1.46 4.07 19.73
CA GLN A 162 1.52 2.83 18.95
C GLN A 162 2.97 2.55 18.54
N PHE A 163 3.44 1.32 18.74
CA PHE A 163 4.83 0.94 18.51
C PHE A 163 4.92 -0.38 17.73
N THR A 164 6.01 -0.56 16.98
CA THR A 164 6.32 -1.86 16.39
C THR A 164 6.93 -2.80 17.44
N GLU A 165 6.93 -4.11 17.19
CA GLU A 165 7.58 -5.09 18.06
C GLU A 165 9.07 -4.74 18.29
N ALA A 166 9.77 -4.33 17.23
CA ALA A 166 11.17 -3.95 17.32
C ALA A 166 11.38 -2.73 18.24
N GLU A 167 10.55 -1.70 18.10
CA GLU A 167 10.60 -0.52 18.97
C GLU A 167 10.34 -0.89 20.44
N ILE A 168 9.33 -1.73 20.71
CA ILE A 168 9.03 -2.19 22.08
C ILE A 168 10.23 -2.93 22.68
N LYS A 169 10.84 -3.84 21.91
CA LYS A 169 12.00 -4.62 22.36
C LYS A 169 13.26 -3.77 22.55
N GLU A 170 13.45 -2.75 21.71
CA GLU A 170 14.52 -1.77 21.87
C GLU A 170 14.34 -0.93 23.14
N MET A 171 13.11 -0.58 23.48
CA MET A 171 12.80 0.11 24.74
C MET A 171 13.11 -0.79 25.95
N ASP A 172 12.50 -1.98 25.98
CA ASP A 172 12.73 -3.04 26.95
C ASP A 172 12.02 -4.32 26.47
N GLU A 173 12.75 -5.40 26.27
CA GLU A 173 12.18 -6.69 25.82
C GLU A 173 11.03 -7.19 26.71
N ARG A 174 11.03 -6.84 28.01
CA ARG A 174 9.97 -7.23 28.95
C ARG A 174 8.64 -6.54 28.65
N TYR A 175 8.62 -5.45 27.89
CA TYR A 175 7.39 -4.76 27.53
C TYR A 175 6.54 -5.54 26.53
N TRP A 176 7.16 -6.46 25.78
CA TRP A 176 6.45 -7.27 24.80
C TRP A 176 5.31 -8.10 25.39
N GLN A 177 5.43 -8.57 26.63
CA GLN A 177 4.36 -9.32 27.31
C GLN A 177 3.11 -8.48 27.60
N PHE A 178 3.20 -7.16 27.50
CA PHE A 178 2.11 -6.20 27.71
C PHE A 178 1.64 -5.56 26.39
N ALA A 179 2.12 -6.06 25.24
CA ALA A 179 1.72 -5.58 23.94
C ALA A 179 0.29 -5.99 23.62
N VAL A 180 -0.52 -5.04 23.18
CA VAL A 180 -1.91 -5.23 22.75
C VAL A 180 -2.01 -4.76 21.31
N LEU A 181 -2.45 -5.62 20.41
CA LEU A 181 -2.53 -5.33 18.98
C LEU A 181 -3.55 -4.21 18.73
N VAL A 182 -3.15 -3.13 18.03
CA VAL A 182 -4.00 -1.95 17.81
C VAL A 182 -5.25 -2.29 16.99
N GLU A 183 -5.09 -3.09 15.93
CA GLU A 183 -6.20 -3.47 15.05
C GLU A 183 -7.31 -4.23 15.77
N GLU A 184 -6.98 -5.05 16.78
CA GLU A 184 -7.98 -5.75 17.60
C GLU A 184 -8.77 -4.79 18.49
N VAL A 185 -8.13 -3.74 19.01
CA VAL A 185 -8.77 -2.79 19.94
C VAL A 185 -9.67 -1.80 19.19
N GLU A 186 -9.21 -1.28 18.06
CA GLU A 186 -9.98 -0.30 17.27
C GLU A 186 -11.06 -0.98 16.41
N GLY A 187 -10.85 -2.23 15.98
CA GLY A 187 -11.83 -3.00 15.20
C GLY A 187 -13.05 -3.49 15.99
N GLU A 188 -13.01 -3.48 17.33
CA GLU A 188 -14.16 -3.77 18.20
C GLU A 188 -15.10 -2.55 18.39
N GLU A 189 -14.71 -1.36 17.93
CA GLU A 189 -15.51 -0.13 18.05
C GLU A 189 -16.38 0.20 16.82
N GLU A 190 -16.35 -0.62 15.75
CA GLU A 190 -17.22 -0.53 14.54
C GLU A 190 -18.45 -1.45 14.58
#